data_AF-A0A7G2CVN2-F1
#
_entry.id   AF-A0A7G2CVN2-F1
#
_cell.length_a   1.000
_cell.length_b   1.000
_cell.length_c   1.000
_cell.angle_alpha   90.00
_cell.angle_beta   90.00
_cell.angle_gamma   90.00
#
_symmetry.space_group_name_H-M   'P 1'
#
loop_
_entity.id
_entity.type
_entity.pdbx_description
1 polymer ?
#
loop_
_entity_poly.entity_id
_entity_poly.type
_entity_poly.pdbx_seq_one_letter_code
_entity_poly.pdbx_strand_id
1 'polypeptide(L)'
;MPGMKIIFLDCDGVVSPFNRGMGGLFNKEHMLRLKKIMDATGARIVLSSSWRVSEFGRGEVTKHLVANGMPTFIDCTPELRDRSRSHEILDWIEKNKEKYDICNFVALDDINLAASAPDKVFFAKHAVCTNSSIGLTDADVTLAIQLLGDDNNINTAA
;
A
#
# COMPACT_ATOMS: atom_id res chain seq x y z
N MET A 1 7.80 18.42 11.94
CA MET A 1 7.41 18.08 10.55
C MET A 1 6.12 17.28 10.65
N PRO A 2 5.22 17.30 9.65
CA PRO A 2 4.09 16.37 9.67
C PRO A 2 4.64 14.93 9.70
N GLY A 3 3.99 14.05 10.47
CA GLY A 3 4.43 12.65 10.60
C GLY A 3 4.41 11.90 9.27
N MET A 4 5.03 10.73 9.24
CA MET A 4 5.15 9.92 8.02
C MET A 4 3.84 9.22 7.67
N LYS A 5 3.48 9.28 6.40
CA LYS A 5 2.34 8.55 5.81
C LYS A 5 2.84 7.31 5.10
N ILE A 6 2.13 6.20 5.24
CA ILE A 6 2.55 4.90 4.68
C ILE A 6 1.54 4.40 3.64
N ILE A 7 2.04 3.91 2.51
CA ILE A 7 1.30 3.08 1.56
C ILE A 7 1.72 1.63 1.80
N PHE A 8 0.81 0.78 2.27
CA PHE A 8 1.00 -0.66 2.22
C PHE A 8 0.57 -1.15 0.85
N LEU A 9 1.53 -1.61 0.06
CA LEU A 9 1.31 -1.95 -1.35
C LEU A 9 1.24 -3.48 -1.52
N ASP A 10 0.12 -3.98 -2.02
CA ASP A 10 0.13 -5.24 -2.79
C ASP A 10 0.48 -4.97 -4.27
N CYS A 11 1.02 -5.99 -4.95
CA CYS A 11 1.43 -5.90 -6.35
C CYS A 11 0.35 -6.45 -7.28
N ASP A 12 0.03 -7.73 -7.12
CA ASP A 12 -0.98 -8.42 -7.93
C ASP A 12 -2.35 -7.80 -7.69
N GLY A 13 -3.12 -7.61 -8.76
CA GLY A 13 -4.44 -6.98 -8.66
C GLY A 13 -4.45 -5.47 -8.36
N VAL A 14 -3.28 -4.85 -8.14
CA VAL A 14 -3.13 -3.41 -7.85
C VAL A 14 -2.33 -2.71 -8.96
N VAL A 15 -1.00 -2.87 -8.96
CA VAL A 15 -0.11 -2.34 -10.01
C VAL A 15 0.21 -3.38 -11.09
N SER A 16 -0.18 -4.62 -10.83
CA SER A 16 0.04 -5.82 -11.63
C SER A 16 -1.30 -6.58 -11.79
N PRO A 17 -2.33 -5.98 -12.43
CA PRO A 17 -3.66 -6.59 -12.53
C PRO A 17 -3.62 -7.94 -13.25
N PHE A 18 -4.63 -8.78 -13.09
CA PHE A 18 -4.66 -10.09 -13.79
C PHE A 18 -5.00 -9.97 -15.27
N ASN A 19 -5.76 -8.95 -15.68
CA ASN A 19 -5.99 -8.65 -17.09
C ASN A 19 -4.87 -7.75 -17.64
N ARG A 20 -3.66 -8.31 -17.79
CA ARG A 20 -2.47 -7.54 -18.23
C ARG A 20 -2.50 -7.17 -19.71
N GLY A 21 -3.37 -7.79 -20.52
CA GLY A 21 -3.29 -7.70 -21.98
C GLY A 21 -1.88 -8.06 -22.47
N MET A 22 -1.32 -7.26 -23.38
CA MET A 22 0.08 -7.35 -23.83
C MET A 22 1.07 -6.60 -22.91
N GLY A 23 0.61 -6.12 -21.75
CA GLY A 23 1.41 -5.40 -20.77
C GLY A 23 2.38 -6.33 -20.02
N GLY A 24 3.55 -5.80 -19.67
CA GLY A 24 4.52 -6.49 -18.82
C GLY A 24 4.03 -6.67 -17.38
N LEU A 25 4.89 -7.24 -16.53
CA LEU A 25 4.59 -7.55 -15.11
C LEU A 25 3.97 -6.36 -14.36
N PHE A 26 4.50 -5.15 -14.52
CA PHE A 26 3.92 -3.93 -13.94
C PHE A 26 3.50 -3.00 -15.07
N ASN A 27 2.21 -2.67 -15.14
CA ASN A 27 1.70 -1.77 -16.17
C ASN A 27 2.06 -0.32 -15.83
N LYS A 28 2.60 0.42 -16.82
CA LYS A 28 3.01 1.82 -16.69
C LYS A 28 1.89 2.72 -16.16
N GLU A 29 0.65 2.49 -16.55
CA GLU A 29 -0.49 3.30 -16.12
C GLU A 29 -0.74 3.19 -14.61
N HIS A 30 -0.75 1.97 -14.05
CA HIS A 30 -0.92 1.80 -12.60
C HIS A 30 0.29 2.30 -11.81
N MET A 31 1.49 2.19 -12.36
CA MET A 31 2.69 2.76 -11.74
C MET A 31 2.65 4.28 -11.70
N LEU A 32 2.15 4.93 -12.75
CA LEU A 32 1.92 6.38 -12.77
C LEU A 32 0.85 6.78 -11.73
N ARG A 33 -0.19 5.97 -11.56
CA ARG A 33 -1.21 6.18 -10.52
C ARG A 33 -0.66 6.05 -9.11
N LEU A 34 0.14 5.03 -8.84
CA LEU A 34 0.85 4.89 -7.56
C LEU A 34 1.75 6.11 -7.29
N LYS A 35 2.50 6.55 -8.32
CA LYS A 35 3.34 7.75 -8.23
C LYS A 35 2.53 9.01 -7.89
N LYS A 36 1.35 9.20 -8.50
CA LYS A 36 0.46 10.33 -8.18
C LYS A 36 0.09 10.37 -6.69
N ILE A 37 -0.20 9.21 -6.09
CA ILE A 37 -0.52 9.13 -4.64
C ILE A 37 0.70 9.56 -3.82
N MET A 38 1.89 9.02 -4.14
CA MET A 38 3.13 9.35 -3.43
C MET A 38 3.49 10.84 -3.56
N ASP A 39 3.44 11.38 -4.77
CA ASP A 39 3.79 12.78 -5.04
C ASP A 39 2.83 13.76 -4.34
N ALA A 40 1.54 13.42 -4.27
CA ALA A 40 0.53 14.25 -3.62
C ALA A 40 0.58 14.20 -2.07
N THR A 41 1.04 13.10 -1.49
CA THR A 41 0.93 12.84 -0.05
C THR A 41 2.27 12.80 0.69
N GLY A 42 3.37 12.67 -0.05
CA GLY A 42 4.69 12.39 0.53
C GLY A 42 4.81 10.99 1.14
N ALA A 43 3.84 10.10 0.92
CA ALA A 43 3.81 8.79 1.56
C ALA A 43 4.94 7.86 1.08
N ARG A 44 5.39 6.99 1.98
CA ARG A 44 6.42 5.97 1.73
C ARG A 44 5.81 4.59 1.62
N ILE A 45 6.38 3.75 0.77
CA ILE A 45 5.88 2.39 0.55
C ILE A 45 6.46 1.42 1.57
N VAL A 46 5.59 0.59 2.14
CA VAL A 46 5.93 -0.68 2.78
C VAL A 46 5.30 -1.78 1.93
N LEU A 47 6.09 -2.80 1.56
CA LEU A 47 5.59 -3.87 0.70
C LEU A 47 4.76 -4.86 1.54
N SER A 48 3.46 -4.95 1.24
CA SER A 48 2.53 -5.91 1.83
C SER A 48 1.98 -6.83 0.74
N SER A 49 2.88 -7.66 0.21
CA SER A 49 2.62 -8.50 -0.96
C SER A 49 3.29 -9.86 -0.82
N SER A 50 2.81 -10.89 -1.52
CA SER A 50 3.52 -12.17 -1.67
C SER A 50 4.92 -11.98 -2.27
N TRP A 51 5.11 -10.94 -3.07
CA TRP A 51 6.38 -10.55 -3.69
C TRP A 51 7.48 -10.25 -2.68
N ARG A 52 7.12 -9.90 -1.44
CA ARG A 52 8.08 -9.60 -0.36
C ARG A 52 8.88 -10.82 0.10
N VAL A 53 8.38 -12.04 -0.12
CA VAL A 53 8.96 -13.28 0.45
C VAL A 53 10.29 -13.65 -0.20
N SER A 54 10.46 -13.35 -1.50
CA SER A 54 11.68 -13.69 -2.25
C SER A 54 12.52 -12.46 -2.58
N GLU A 55 13.85 -12.65 -2.67
CA GLU A 55 14.75 -11.59 -3.13
C GLU A 55 14.45 -11.16 -4.57
N PHE A 56 14.13 -12.13 -5.43
CA PHE A 56 13.72 -11.86 -6.81
C PHE A 56 12.48 -10.96 -6.86
N GLY A 57 11.43 -11.28 -6.08
CA GLY A 57 10.21 -10.47 -6.04
C GLY A 57 10.47 -9.05 -5.55
N ARG A 58 11.24 -8.89 -4.47
CA ARG A 58 11.69 -7.58 -3.97
C ARG A 58 12.50 -6.80 -5.02
N GLY A 59 13.35 -7.51 -5.77
CA GLY A 59 14.15 -6.96 -6.86
C GLY A 59 13.30 -6.42 -8.01
N GLU A 60 12.32 -7.18 -8.48
CA GLU A 60 11.42 -6.73 -9.55
C GLU A 60 10.55 -5.54 -9.13
N VAL A 61 10.01 -5.55 -7.90
CA VAL A 61 9.29 -4.38 -7.36
C VAL A 61 10.18 -3.14 -7.34
N THR A 62 11.40 -3.27 -6.81
CA THR A 62 12.39 -2.17 -6.76
C THR A 62 12.69 -1.62 -8.15
N LYS A 63 13.00 -2.50 -9.10
CA LYS A 63 13.29 -2.15 -10.49
C LYS A 63 12.14 -1.38 -11.13
N HIS A 64 10.90 -1.82 -10.92
CA HIS A 64 9.74 -1.15 -11.49
C HIS A 64 9.41 0.18 -10.82
N LEU A 65 9.60 0.33 -9.50
CA LEU A 65 9.49 1.62 -8.81
C LEU A 65 10.51 2.63 -9.35
N VAL A 66 11.78 2.24 -9.42
CA VAL A 66 12.88 3.09 -9.89
C VAL A 66 12.71 3.47 -11.35
N ALA A 67 12.33 2.53 -12.21
CA ALA A 67 12.08 2.80 -13.63
C ALA A 67 10.94 3.80 -13.88
N ASN A 68 10.05 4.00 -12.89
CA ASN A 68 8.96 4.98 -12.94
C ASN A 68 9.25 6.24 -12.08
N GLY A 69 10.50 6.45 -11.66
CA GLY A 69 10.91 7.65 -10.93
C GLY A 69 10.36 7.74 -9.50
N MET A 70 10.09 6.59 -8.87
CA MET A 70 9.72 6.49 -7.47
C MET A 70 10.89 5.96 -6.63
N PRO A 71 11.03 6.38 -5.36
CA PRO A 71 11.94 5.71 -4.44
C PRO A 71 11.47 4.27 -4.19
N THR A 72 12.39 3.40 -3.77
CA THR A 72 12.03 2.05 -3.32
C THR A 72 11.26 2.06 -2.00
N PHE A 73 10.67 0.92 -1.65
CA PHE A 73 9.99 0.70 -0.37
C PHE A 73 10.97 0.75 0.80
N ILE A 74 10.49 1.20 1.96
CA ILE A 74 11.32 1.35 3.17
C ILE A 74 11.40 0.07 4.00
N ASP A 75 10.43 -0.82 3.82
CA ASP A 75 10.33 -2.07 4.58
C ASP A 75 9.35 -3.04 3.92
N CYS A 76 9.18 -4.22 4.51
CA CYS A 76 8.16 -5.20 4.17
C CYS A 76 7.36 -5.60 5.42
N THR A 77 6.07 -5.90 5.27
CA THR A 77 5.30 -6.48 6.39
C THR A 77 5.84 -7.87 6.76
N PRO A 78 5.72 -8.30 8.04
CA PRO A 78 6.09 -9.66 8.43
C PRO A 78 5.23 -10.70 7.70
N GLU A 79 5.67 -11.96 7.69
CA GLU A 79 4.85 -13.10 7.25
C GLU A 79 4.29 -13.80 8.48
N LEU A 80 2.99 -13.66 8.71
CA LEU A 80 2.29 -14.26 9.85
C LEU A 80 1.44 -15.43 9.35
N ARG A 81 2.01 -16.64 9.39
CA ARG A 81 1.44 -17.87 8.78
C ARG A 81 -0.04 -18.15 9.09
N ASP A 82 -0.52 -17.75 10.26
CA ASP A 82 -1.89 -18.00 10.74
C ASP A 82 -2.74 -16.73 10.88
N ARG A 83 -2.32 -15.62 10.24
CA ARG A 83 -3.02 -14.33 10.33
C ARG A 83 -3.24 -13.73 8.95
N SER A 84 -4.27 -12.89 8.84
CA SER A 84 -4.53 -12.16 7.59
C SER A 84 -3.51 -11.03 7.38
N ARG A 85 -3.38 -10.57 6.14
CA ARG A 85 -2.53 -9.44 5.77
C ARG A 85 -2.84 -8.15 6.56
N SER A 86 -4.10 -7.92 6.93
CA SER A 86 -4.46 -6.80 7.80
C SER A 86 -3.80 -6.89 9.19
N HIS A 87 -3.60 -8.10 9.74
CA HIS A 87 -2.83 -8.27 10.98
C HIS A 87 -1.34 -8.00 10.76
N GLU A 88 -0.77 -8.44 9.63
CA GLU A 88 0.64 -8.16 9.31
C GLU A 88 0.91 -6.66 9.21
N ILE A 89 -0.02 -5.92 8.58
CA ILE A 89 0.03 -4.46 8.47
C ILE A 89 -0.04 -3.83 9.87
N LEU A 90 -1.04 -4.19 10.69
CA LEU A 90 -1.19 -3.62 12.03
C LEU A 90 -0.01 -3.95 12.95
N ASP A 91 0.52 -5.17 12.90
CA ASP A 91 1.71 -5.59 13.64
C ASP A 91 2.96 -4.80 13.21
N TRP A 92 3.13 -4.56 11.91
CA TRP A 92 4.22 -3.73 11.41
C TRP A 92 4.08 -2.28 11.87
N ILE A 93 2.88 -1.69 11.80
CA ILE A 93 2.63 -0.31 12.27
C ILE A 93 2.98 -0.21 13.76
N GLU A 94 2.47 -1.11 14.61
CA GLU A 94 2.70 -1.05 16.05
C GLU A 94 4.19 -1.07 16.40
N LYS A 95 4.97 -1.91 15.71
CA LYS A 95 6.41 -2.05 15.92
C LYS A 95 7.24 -0.88 15.37
N ASN A 96 6.70 -0.08 14.46
CA ASN A 96 7.46 0.92 13.71
C ASN A 96 6.91 2.36 13.81
N LYS A 97 5.74 2.57 14.43
CA LYS A 97 5.08 3.88 14.50
C LYS A 97 5.95 4.94 15.16
N GLU A 98 6.67 4.61 16.23
CA GLU A 98 7.59 5.54 16.90
C GLU A 98 8.86 5.77 16.07
N LYS A 99 9.41 4.71 15.48
CA LYS A 99 10.64 4.75 14.68
C LYS A 99 10.51 5.66 13.46
N TYR A 100 9.37 5.61 12.76
CA TYR A 100 9.13 6.39 11.54
C TYR A 100 8.21 7.60 11.77
N ASP A 101 7.79 7.87 13.02
CA ASP A 101 6.81 8.92 13.34
C ASP A 101 5.54 8.79 12.47
N ILE A 102 4.96 7.58 12.41
CA ILE A 102 3.83 7.27 11.54
C ILE A 102 2.58 7.99 12.03
N CYS A 103 1.99 8.82 11.16
CA CYS A 103 0.76 9.55 11.45
C CYS A 103 -0.46 9.02 10.70
N ASN A 104 -0.29 8.34 9.56
CA ASN A 104 -1.39 7.81 8.75
C ASN A 104 -0.92 6.69 7.82
N PHE A 105 -1.85 5.90 7.31
CA PHE A 105 -1.59 4.91 6.28
C PHE A 105 -2.79 4.66 5.37
N VAL A 106 -2.50 4.06 4.21
CA VAL A 106 -3.49 3.42 3.35
C VAL A 106 -2.93 2.09 2.83
N ALA A 107 -3.76 1.04 2.82
CA ALA A 107 -3.45 -0.23 2.18
C ALA A 107 -4.11 -0.27 0.79
N LEU A 108 -3.31 -0.54 -0.25
CA LEU A 108 -3.77 -0.74 -1.61
C LEU A 108 -3.68 -2.23 -1.93
N ASP A 109 -4.83 -2.88 -2.09
CA ASP A 109 -4.91 -4.34 -2.15
C ASP A 109 -6.15 -4.76 -2.95
N ASP A 110 -6.11 -5.89 -3.65
CA ASP A 110 -7.30 -6.43 -4.33
C ASP A 110 -8.14 -7.34 -3.41
N ILE A 111 -7.61 -7.69 -2.24
CA ILE A 111 -8.33 -8.34 -1.14
C ILE A 111 -9.04 -7.27 -0.31
N ASN A 112 -10.30 -7.55 0.08
CA ASN A 112 -11.01 -6.73 1.05
C ASN A 112 -10.40 -6.90 2.47
N LEU A 113 -9.30 -6.19 2.72
CA LEU A 113 -8.55 -6.27 3.98
C LEU A 113 -9.40 -5.91 5.20
N ALA A 114 -10.27 -4.90 5.07
CA ALA A 114 -11.15 -4.45 6.14
C ALA A 114 -12.12 -5.56 6.61
N ALA A 115 -12.57 -6.43 5.73
CA ALA A 115 -13.44 -7.55 6.10
C ALA A 115 -12.76 -8.56 7.04
N SER A 116 -11.43 -8.67 6.96
CA SER A 116 -10.59 -9.58 7.75
C SER A 116 -9.84 -8.90 8.90
N ALA A 117 -9.99 -7.58 9.05
CA ALA A 117 -9.32 -6.80 10.09
C ALA A 117 -9.96 -7.02 11.47
N PRO A 118 -9.17 -6.97 12.56
CA PRO A 118 -9.70 -7.00 13.93
C PRO A 118 -10.72 -5.89 14.19
N ASP A 119 -10.42 -4.66 13.77
CA ASP A 119 -11.36 -3.53 13.74
C ASP A 119 -11.67 -3.17 12.29
N LYS A 120 -12.83 -3.62 11.82
CA LYS A 120 -13.28 -3.44 10.44
C LYS A 120 -13.58 -1.98 10.11
N VAL A 121 -14.15 -1.24 11.08
CA VAL A 121 -14.57 0.15 10.86
C VAL A 121 -13.37 1.06 10.80
N PHE A 122 -12.39 0.85 11.68
CA PHE A 122 -11.11 1.54 11.63
C PHE A 122 -10.38 1.22 10.31
N PHE A 123 -10.17 -0.06 10.00
CA PHE A 123 -9.38 -0.43 8.84
C PHE A 123 -10.03 -0.02 7.50
N ALA A 124 -11.36 0.02 7.43
CA ALA A 124 -12.08 0.53 6.25
C ALA A 124 -11.76 2.00 5.92
N LYS A 125 -11.33 2.80 6.90
CA LYS A 125 -10.85 4.18 6.69
C LYS A 125 -9.39 4.24 6.22
N HIS A 126 -8.72 3.11 6.07
CA HIS A 126 -7.31 3.04 5.71
C HIS A 126 -7.04 1.98 4.63
N ALA A 127 -8.05 1.61 3.83
CA ALA A 127 -7.90 0.61 2.79
C ALA A 127 -8.65 1.01 1.52
N VAL A 128 -8.02 0.73 0.38
CA VAL A 128 -8.64 0.78 -0.94
C VAL A 128 -8.59 -0.62 -1.51
N CYS A 129 -9.77 -1.21 -1.70
CA CYS A 129 -9.93 -2.53 -2.32
C CYS A 129 -10.04 -2.36 -3.84
N THR A 130 -9.00 -2.68 -4.59
CA THR A 130 -9.02 -2.62 -6.05
C THR A 130 -9.81 -3.79 -6.63
N ASN A 131 -10.22 -3.66 -7.89
CA ASN A 131 -10.64 -4.82 -8.67
C ASN A 131 -9.40 -5.51 -9.26
N SER A 132 -9.18 -6.78 -8.91
CA SER A 132 -7.98 -7.52 -9.31
C SER A 132 -7.75 -7.64 -10.83
N SER A 133 -8.81 -7.57 -11.63
CA SER A 133 -8.71 -7.58 -13.09
C SER A 133 -8.42 -6.21 -13.68
N ILE A 134 -8.75 -5.12 -12.98
CA ILE A 134 -8.59 -3.75 -13.48
C ILE A 134 -7.32 -3.11 -12.94
N GLY A 135 -6.95 -3.39 -11.69
CA GLY A 135 -5.86 -2.71 -11.01
C GLY A 135 -6.27 -1.35 -10.45
N LEU A 136 -5.27 -0.55 -10.10
CA LEU A 136 -5.45 0.79 -9.54
C LEU A 136 -6.04 1.74 -10.58
N THR A 137 -7.15 2.39 -10.25
CA THR A 137 -7.87 3.36 -11.08
C THR A 137 -7.65 4.81 -10.61
N ASP A 138 -8.09 5.81 -11.38
CA ASP A 138 -8.01 7.20 -10.93
C ASP A 138 -8.98 7.51 -9.77
N ALA A 139 -10.08 6.75 -9.66
CA ALA A 139 -10.98 6.83 -8.51
C ALA A 139 -10.28 6.30 -7.23
N ASP A 140 -9.56 5.18 -7.35
CA ASP A 140 -8.77 4.62 -6.24
C ASP A 140 -7.66 5.57 -5.80
N VAL A 141 -6.99 6.25 -6.75
CA VAL A 141 -5.99 7.28 -6.45
C VAL A 141 -6.60 8.43 -5.67
N THR A 142 -7.76 8.93 -6.11
CA THR A 142 -8.47 10.02 -5.43
C THR A 142 -8.83 9.63 -4.00
N LEU A 143 -9.38 8.42 -3.82
CA LEU A 143 -9.72 7.88 -2.51
C LEU A 143 -8.48 7.71 -1.64
N ALA A 144 -7.39 7.12 -2.15
CA ALA A 144 -6.16 6.92 -1.39
C ALA A 144 -5.56 8.24 -0.90
N ILE A 145 -5.56 9.28 -1.73
CA ILE A 145 -5.10 10.63 -1.34
C ILE A 145 -6.00 11.20 -0.24
N GLN A 146 -7.32 11.02 -0.35
CA GLN A 146 -8.26 11.45 0.69
C GLN A 146 -8.05 10.70 2.02
N LEU A 147 -7.89 9.37 1.99
CA LEU A 147 -7.65 8.58 3.20
C LEU A 147 -6.31 8.92 3.88
N LEU A 148 -5.34 9.40 3.10
CA LEU A 148 -4.07 9.93 3.58
C LEU A 148 -4.16 11.41 4.01
N GLY A 149 -5.34 12.00 4.07
CA GLY A 149 -5.59 13.33 4.62
C GLY A 149 -5.28 13.42 6.12
N ASP A 150 -4.94 14.62 6.60
CA ASP A 150 -4.56 14.83 8.01
C ASP A 150 -5.75 14.65 8.98
N ASP A 151 -6.98 14.80 8.48
CA ASP A 151 -8.24 14.55 9.20
C ASP A 151 -8.50 13.05 9.47
N ASN A 152 -7.72 12.17 8.86
CA ASN A 152 -7.80 10.72 9.04
C ASN A 152 -6.53 10.14 9.69
N ASN A 153 -5.71 10.96 10.36
CA ASN A 153 -4.50 10.47 11.06
C ASN A 153 -4.85 9.48 12.18
N ILE A 154 -4.03 8.43 12.37
CA ILE A 154 -4.25 7.36 13.37
C ILE A 154 -4.03 7.82 14.82
N ASN A 155 -3.39 8.98 15.00
CA ASN A 155 -2.98 9.51 16.30
C ASN A 155 -3.66 10.85 16.65
N THR A 156 -4.90 11.11 16.22
CA THR A 156 -5.68 12.16 16.88
C THR A 156 -6.12 11.64 18.24
N ALA A 157 -5.25 11.87 19.23
CA ALA A 157 -5.67 11.96 20.61
C ALA A 157 -6.83 12.97 20.68
N ALA A 158 -7.98 12.51 21.15
CA ALA A 158 -8.93 13.39 21.82
C ALA A 158 -8.41 13.66 23.24
#